data_AF-A0A5W8X6V7-F1
#
_entry.id   AF-A0A5W8X6V7-F1
#
_cell.length_a   1.000
_cell.length_b   1.000
_cell.length_c   1.000
_cell.angle_alpha   90.00
_cell.angle_beta   90.00
_cell.angle_gamma   90.00
#
_symmetry.space_group_name_H-M   'P 1'
#
loop_
_entity.id
_entity.type
_entity.pdbx_description
1 polymer ?
#
loop_
_entity_poly.entity_id
_entity_poly.type
_entity_poly.pdbx_seq_one_letter_code
_entity_poly.pdbx_strand_id
1 'polypeptide(L)'
;GDILFTTNILLFVFFKILQGWTSFLLILFFLEMYARYRLKNKKIILLLPLFIIFFGGWVYQYAFVLKNEIRGNDVAPLSYYQGVEQLTSRLSMNPVSLGAYENYDVVVHLYQKENRVFKESESLLRPILPGGFINKDFRILNNNVMASFYPDLNPYTSSDFGIVMYYSILFNSSLPDFILLTILTIMLFLIAKVYFDSMSSYDGQYDILLFFIVFYSFYTVSIENVFGQGFFPYIFSTIFFYATGGIKFNRR
;
A
#
# COMPACT_ATOMS: atom_id res chain seq x y z
N GLY A 1 4.36 -9.37 -29.32
CA GLY A 1 3.95 -9.24 -27.91
C GLY A 1 2.84 -10.22 -27.67
N ASP A 2 2.92 -11.03 -26.64
CA ASP A 2 1.92 -12.08 -26.39
C ASP A 2 0.53 -11.48 -26.22
N ILE A 3 -0.40 -11.90 -27.08
CA ILE A 3 -1.83 -11.54 -27.00
C ILE A 3 -2.35 -11.86 -25.59
N LEU A 4 -1.93 -12.99 -25.04
CA LEU A 4 -2.30 -13.47 -23.71
C LEU A 4 -1.83 -12.53 -22.58
N PHE A 5 -0.61 -11.98 -22.69
CA PHE A 5 -0.11 -10.97 -21.76
C PHE A 5 -0.97 -9.70 -21.82
N THR A 6 -1.27 -9.23 -23.02
CA THR A 6 -2.06 -8.01 -23.22
C THR A 6 -3.49 -8.17 -22.69
N THR A 7 -4.13 -9.31 -22.98
CA THR A 7 -5.46 -9.64 -22.46
C THR A 7 -5.48 -9.71 -20.94
N ASN A 8 -4.48 -10.33 -20.31
CA ASN A 8 -4.40 -10.42 -18.85
C ASN A 8 -4.25 -9.03 -18.19
N ILE A 9 -3.42 -8.15 -18.76
CA ILE A 9 -3.29 -6.77 -18.28
C ILE A 9 -4.60 -6.01 -18.42
N LEU A 10 -5.30 -6.12 -19.56
CA LEU A 10 -6.59 -5.47 -19.77
C LEU A 10 -7.66 -5.97 -18.80
N LEU A 11 -7.73 -7.29 -18.57
CA LEU A 11 -8.64 -7.89 -17.59
C LEU A 11 -8.34 -7.42 -16.16
N PHE A 12 -7.05 -7.32 -15.79
CA PHE A 12 -6.63 -6.79 -14.49
C PHE A 12 -7.00 -5.32 -14.32
N VAL A 13 -6.76 -4.50 -15.35
CA VAL A 13 -7.12 -3.07 -15.39
C VAL A 13 -8.62 -2.92 -15.21
N PHE A 14 -9.42 -3.67 -15.98
CA PHE A 14 -10.88 -3.65 -15.90
C PHE A 14 -11.38 -4.07 -14.51
N PHE A 15 -10.86 -5.17 -13.97
CA PHE A 15 -11.20 -5.63 -12.63
C PHE A 15 -10.92 -4.59 -11.56
N LYS A 16 -9.76 -3.93 -11.60
CA LYS A 16 -9.40 -2.88 -10.64
C LYS A 16 -10.27 -1.62 -10.76
N ILE A 17 -10.64 -1.24 -11.98
CA ILE A 17 -11.60 -0.14 -12.21
C ILE A 17 -12.97 -0.48 -11.63
N LEU A 18 -13.48 -1.70 -11.84
CA LEU A 18 -14.74 -2.16 -11.24
C LEU A 18 -14.73 -2.15 -9.71
N GLN A 19 -13.56 -2.39 -9.09
CA GLN A 19 -13.40 -2.25 -7.64
C GLN A 19 -13.42 -0.77 -7.17
N GLY A 20 -13.31 0.19 -8.10
CA GLY A 20 -13.17 1.63 -7.83
C GLY A 20 -11.79 1.99 -7.31
N TRP A 21 -10.74 1.24 -7.69
CA TRP A 21 -9.36 1.45 -7.26
C TRP A 21 -8.55 1.94 -8.45
N THR A 22 -7.86 3.07 -8.29
CA THR A 22 -7.10 3.71 -9.39
C THR A 22 -5.60 3.75 -9.12
N SER A 23 -5.16 3.38 -7.91
CA SER A 23 -3.75 3.35 -7.50
C SER A 23 -2.90 2.39 -8.34
N PHE A 24 -3.50 1.34 -8.89
CA PHE A 24 -2.79 0.37 -9.75
C PHE A 24 -2.25 1.00 -11.04
N LEU A 25 -2.88 2.06 -11.57
CA LEU A 25 -2.41 2.77 -12.76
C LEU A 25 -1.04 3.41 -12.52
N LEU A 26 -0.84 3.95 -11.32
CA LEU A 26 0.44 4.52 -10.92
C LEU A 26 1.52 3.44 -10.76
N ILE A 27 1.16 2.27 -10.22
CA ILE A 27 2.07 1.13 -10.10
C ILE A 27 2.49 0.62 -11.49
N LEU A 28 1.54 0.43 -12.41
CA LEU A 28 1.82 0.03 -13.79
C LEU A 28 2.72 1.05 -14.50
N PHE A 29 2.47 2.35 -14.29
CA PHE A 29 3.31 3.40 -14.81
C PHE A 29 4.75 3.31 -14.30
N PHE A 30 4.96 3.11 -13.00
CA PHE A 30 6.31 2.94 -12.44
C PHE A 30 7.02 1.68 -12.94
N LEU A 31 6.30 0.56 -13.08
CA LEU A 31 6.84 -0.67 -13.63
C LEU A 31 7.28 -0.50 -15.10
N GLU A 32 6.44 0.12 -15.93
CA GLU A 32 6.75 0.42 -17.33
C GLU A 32 7.94 1.38 -17.44
N MET A 33 7.98 2.40 -16.59
CA MET A 33 9.10 3.34 -16.52
C MET A 33 10.40 2.66 -16.11
N TYR A 34 10.37 1.77 -15.13
CA TYR A 34 11.53 0.97 -14.72
C TYR A 34 12.03 0.09 -15.87
N ALA A 35 11.12 -0.60 -16.58
CA ALA A 35 11.46 -1.40 -17.76
C ALA A 35 12.12 -0.55 -18.85
N ARG A 36 11.58 0.64 -19.15
CA ARG A 36 12.15 1.57 -20.14
C ARG A 36 13.47 2.20 -19.71
N TYR A 37 13.65 2.49 -18.42
CA TYR A 37 14.90 3.00 -17.88
C TYR A 37 16.04 2.01 -18.10
N ARG A 38 15.80 0.73 -17.80
CA ARG A 38 16.74 -0.36 -18.05
C ARG A 38 17.13 -0.47 -19.53
N LEU A 39 16.26 0.00 -20.43
CA LEU A 39 16.39 -0.10 -21.89
C LEU A 39 17.01 1.14 -22.60
N LYS A 40 17.50 2.18 -21.88
CA LYS A 40 18.47 3.24 -22.31
C LYS A 40 18.09 4.71 -22.10
N ASN A 41 16.89 5.09 -21.62
CA ASN A 41 16.50 6.51 -21.60
C ASN A 41 16.52 7.15 -20.19
N LYS A 42 17.62 7.85 -19.86
CA LYS A 42 17.93 8.31 -18.48
C LYS A 42 17.41 9.71 -18.12
N LYS A 43 17.05 10.55 -19.11
CA LYS A 43 16.76 12.00 -18.87
C LYS A 43 15.30 12.33 -18.52
N ILE A 44 14.35 11.46 -18.85
CA ILE A 44 12.90 11.69 -18.62
C ILE A 44 12.50 11.54 -17.13
N ILE A 45 13.36 10.92 -16.31
CA ILE A 45 13.04 10.53 -14.93
C ILE A 45 13.02 11.69 -13.94
N LEU A 46 13.83 12.74 -14.18
CA LEU A 46 13.89 13.90 -13.29
C LEU A 46 12.61 14.75 -13.32
N LEU A 47 11.90 14.76 -14.45
CA LEU A 47 10.61 15.47 -14.61
C LEU A 47 9.40 14.57 -14.33
N LEU A 48 9.63 13.28 -14.07
CA LEU A 48 8.58 12.29 -13.87
C LEU A 48 7.64 12.64 -12.71
N PRO A 49 8.12 13.10 -11.53
CA PRO A 49 7.22 13.48 -10.44
C PRO A 49 6.30 14.65 -10.83
N LEU A 50 6.83 15.64 -11.55
CA LEU A 50 6.05 16.78 -12.04
C LEU A 50 5.03 16.33 -13.11
N PHE A 51 5.44 15.44 -14.01
CA PHE A 51 4.52 14.86 -14.99
C PHE A 51 3.39 14.08 -14.32
N ILE A 52 3.70 13.23 -13.33
CA ILE A 52 2.69 12.49 -12.56
C ILE A 52 1.72 13.44 -11.87
N ILE A 53 2.19 14.54 -11.29
CA ILE A 53 1.33 15.50 -10.59
C ILE A 53 0.42 16.24 -11.57
N PHE A 54 0.97 16.81 -12.65
CA PHE A 54 0.20 17.64 -13.58
C PHE A 54 -0.66 16.81 -14.54
N PHE A 55 -0.07 15.82 -15.23
CA PHE A 55 -0.84 14.95 -16.12
C PHE A 55 -1.75 14.01 -15.33
N GLY A 56 -1.25 13.47 -14.20
CA GLY A 56 -2.09 12.64 -13.34
C GLY A 56 -3.26 13.41 -12.75
N GLY A 57 -3.10 14.70 -12.40
CA GLY A 57 -4.21 15.54 -11.94
C GLY A 57 -5.30 15.70 -13.00
N TRP A 58 -4.91 15.84 -14.27
CA TRP A 58 -5.84 15.85 -15.41
C TRP A 58 -6.56 14.52 -15.60
N VAL A 59 -5.89 13.37 -15.39
CA VAL A 59 -6.57 12.06 -15.42
C VAL A 59 -7.47 11.88 -14.19
N TYR A 60 -7.01 12.34 -13.02
CA TYR A 60 -7.66 12.15 -11.74
C TYR A 60 -9.01 12.86 -11.65
N GLN A 61 -9.19 14.00 -12.33
CA GLN A 61 -10.47 14.70 -12.38
C GLN A 61 -11.61 13.80 -12.90
N TYR A 62 -11.33 12.94 -13.89
CA TYR A 62 -12.30 12.02 -14.47
C TYR A 62 -12.38 10.73 -13.67
N ALA A 63 -11.23 10.19 -13.27
CA ALA A 63 -11.15 8.95 -12.52
C ALA A 63 -11.85 9.06 -11.15
N PHE A 64 -11.86 10.24 -10.53
CA PHE A 64 -12.56 10.47 -9.26
C PHE A 64 -14.08 10.37 -9.39
N VAL A 65 -14.66 10.98 -10.44
CA VAL A 65 -16.11 10.93 -10.71
C VAL A 65 -16.51 9.49 -11.01
N LEU A 66 -15.85 8.85 -11.98
CA LEU A 66 -16.12 7.47 -12.38
C LEU A 66 -16.04 6.51 -11.17
N LYS A 67 -15.02 6.67 -10.32
CA LYS A 67 -14.85 5.85 -9.12
C LYS A 67 -16.04 5.97 -8.16
N ASN A 68 -16.56 7.17 -7.96
CA ASN A 68 -17.65 7.37 -7.02
C ASN A 68 -19.01 6.97 -7.62
N GLU A 69 -19.22 7.18 -8.92
CA GLU A 69 -20.38 6.66 -9.65
C GLU A 69 -20.47 5.13 -9.53
N ILE A 70 -19.35 4.41 -9.72
CA ILE A 70 -19.28 2.95 -9.54
C ILE A 70 -19.63 2.56 -8.08
N ARG A 71 -19.33 3.42 -7.11
CA ARG A 71 -19.66 3.22 -5.69
C ARG A 71 -21.08 3.66 -5.32
N GLY A 72 -21.87 4.15 -6.29
CA GLY A 72 -23.23 4.64 -6.06
C GLY A 72 -23.31 6.03 -5.43
N ASN A 73 -22.22 6.79 -5.43
CA ASN A 73 -22.17 8.16 -4.91
C ASN A 73 -22.12 9.14 -6.09
N ASP A 74 -23.09 10.04 -6.16
CA ASP A 74 -23.05 11.14 -7.12
C ASP A 74 -22.18 12.27 -6.57
N VAL A 75 -21.19 12.71 -7.36
CA VAL A 75 -20.21 13.71 -6.94
C VAL A 75 -19.93 14.65 -8.07
N ALA A 76 -19.90 15.94 -7.76
CA ALA A 76 -19.62 16.97 -8.74
C ALA A 76 -18.24 16.74 -9.42
N PRO A 77 -18.13 17.05 -10.73
CA PRO A 77 -16.86 17.00 -11.44
C PRO A 77 -15.80 17.87 -10.74
N LEU A 78 -14.60 17.33 -10.58
CA LEU A 78 -13.47 18.11 -10.08
C LEU A 78 -12.94 19.01 -11.19
N SER A 79 -12.62 20.26 -10.86
CA SER A 79 -11.78 21.09 -11.72
C SER A 79 -10.36 20.53 -11.79
N TYR A 80 -9.61 20.89 -12.83
CA TYR A 80 -8.20 20.49 -12.97
C TYR A 80 -7.36 20.81 -11.72
N TYR A 81 -7.50 22.01 -11.16
CA TYR A 81 -6.77 22.42 -9.95
C TYR A 81 -7.13 21.56 -8.74
N GLN A 82 -8.42 21.26 -8.54
CA GLN A 82 -8.86 20.32 -7.50
C GLN A 82 -8.34 18.90 -7.76
N GLY A 83 -8.25 18.48 -9.01
CA GLY A 83 -7.65 17.19 -9.40
C GLY A 83 -6.18 17.10 -9.03
N VAL A 84 -5.39 18.14 -9.34
CA VAL A 84 -3.97 18.24 -8.97
C VAL A 84 -3.79 18.31 -7.46
N GLU A 85 -4.59 19.12 -6.77
CA GLU A 85 -4.57 19.28 -5.31
C GLU A 85 -4.86 17.94 -4.61
N GLN A 86 -5.96 17.28 -4.96
CA GLN A 86 -6.33 15.99 -4.38
C GLN A 86 -5.31 14.90 -4.68
N LEU A 87 -4.75 14.88 -5.89
CA LEU A 87 -3.69 13.93 -6.22
C LEU A 87 -2.42 14.18 -5.41
N THR A 88 -2.01 15.45 -5.28
CA THR A 88 -0.84 15.84 -4.49
C THR A 88 -1.03 15.54 -3.01
N SER A 89 -2.22 15.83 -2.48
CA SER A 89 -2.64 15.48 -1.13
C SER A 89 -2.55 13.97 -0.87
N ARG A 90 -3.04 13.15 -1.82
CA ARG A 90 -2.94 11.69 -1.72
C ARG A 90 -1.50 11.19 -1.81
N LEU A 91 -0.69 11.71 -2.73
CA LEU A 91 0.69 11.27 -2.90
C LEU A 91 1.59 11.69 -1.74
N SER A 92 1.30 12.83 -1.10
CA SER A 92 2.08 13.35 0.03
C SER A 92 1.58 12.92 1.40
N MET A 93 0.33 12.46 1.51
CA MET A 93 -0.34 12.09 2.77
C MET A 93 -0.49 13.25 3.76
N ASN A 94 -0.07 14.45 3.35
CA ASN A 94 0.18 15.57 4.24
C ASN A 94 -1.06 15.93 5.09
N PRO A 95 -2.29 15.98 4.55
CA PRO A 95 -3.44 16.32 5.38
C PRO A 95 -3.77 15.29 6.45
N VAL A 96 -3.55 14.00 6.18
CA VAL A 96 -3.82 12.94 7.16
C VAL A 96 -2.73 12.95 8.24
N SER A 97 -1.47 13.15 7.86
CA SER A 97 -0.36 13.29 8.81
C SER A 97 -0.52 14.52 9.71
N LEU A 98 -0.90 15.67 9.15
CA LEU A 98 -1.17 16.89 9.92
C LEU A 98 -2.38 16.72 10.82
N GLY A 99 -3.46 16.15 10.32
CA GLY A 99 -4.64 15.89 11.15
C GLY A 99 -4.37 14.86 12.26
N ALA A 100 -3.49 13.87 12.02
CA ALA A 100 -3.05 12.92 13.05
C ALA A 100 -2.19 13.61 14.12
N TYR A 101 -1.41 14.62 13.73
CA TYR A 101 -0.67 15.47 14.66
C TYR A 101 -1.60 16.37 15.48
N GLU A 102 -2.61 16.98 14.87
CA GLU A 102 -3.61 17.78 15.59
C GLU A 102 -4.42 16.94 16.59
N ASN A 103 -4.74 15.69 16.23
CA ASN A 103 -5.51 14.76 17.06
C ASN A 103 -4.63 13.77 17.84
N TYR A 104 -3.36 14.11 18.07
CA TYR A 104 -2.35 13.19 18.62
C TYR A 104 -2.82 12.45 19.88
N ASP A 105 -3.25 13.20 20.91
CA ASP A 105 -3.67 12.64 22.19
C ASP A 105 -4.95 11.80 22.06
N VAL A 106 -5.85 12.17 21.15
CA VAL A 106 -7.08 11.42 20.88
C VAL A 106 -6.72 10.07 20.26
N VAL A 107 -5.78 10.02 19.31
CA VAL A 107 -5.35 8.76 18.68
C VAL A 107 -4.66 7.85 19.70
N VAL A 108 -3.80 8.41 20.55
CA VAL A 108 -3.15 7.66 21.66
C VAL A 108 -4.21 7.06 22.59
N HIS A 109 -5.19 7.87 23.01
CA HIS A 109 -6.27 7.41 23.88
C HIS A 109 -7.12 6.31 23.23
N LEU A 110 -7.50 6.49 21.97
CA LEU A 110 -8.25 5.49 21.20
C LEU A 110 -7.48 4.17 21.08
N TYR A 111 -6.16 4.23 20.89
CA TYR A 111 -5.32 3.05 20.85
C TYR A 111 -5.32 2.30 22.19
N GLN A 112 -5.12 3.02 23.29
CA GLN A 112 -5.04 2.46 24.65
C GLN A 112 -6.38 1.94 25.16
N LYS A 113 -7.50 2.52 24.72
CA LYS A 113 -8.87 2.15 25.15
C LYS A 113 -9.19 0.67 24.90
N GLU A 114 -8.64 0.06 23.86
CA GLU A 114 -8.88 -1.35 23.54
C GLU A 114 -8.10 -2.33 24.45
N ASN A 115 -7.18 -1.83 25.28
CA ASN A 115 -6.39 -2.60 26.26
C ASN A 115 -5.79 -3.91 25.71
N ARG A 116 -5.28 -3.85 24.47
CA ARG A 116 -4.69 -4.99 23.76
C ARG A 116 -3.23 -4.73 23.46
N VAL A 117 -2.37 -5.62 23.93
CA VAL A 117 -0.92 -5.55 23.70
C VAL A 117 -0.58 -6.29 22.40
N PHE A 118 0.44 -5.81 21.68
CA PHE A 118 0.95 -6.34 20.42
C PHE A 118 -0.06 -6.32 19.27
N LYS A 119 -0.99 -5.38 19.31
CA LYS A 119 -2.10 -5.26 18.36
C LYS A 119 -1.60 -5.04 16.94
N GLU A 120 -0.57 -4.21 16.77
CA GLU A 120 0.05 -3.99 15.45
C GLU A 120 0.72 -5.26 14.92
N SER A 121 1.38 -6.03 15.78
CA SER A 121 2.06 -7.27 15.36
C SER A 121 1.07 -8.39 15.05
N GLU A 122 0.00 -8.51 15.84
CA GLU A 122 -1.08 -9.46 15.61
C GLU A 122 -1.82 -9.18 14.29
N SER A 123 -1.90 -7.90 13.89
CA SER A 123 -2.56 -7.49 12.66
C SER A 123 -1.96 -8.11 11.39
N LEU A 124 -0.68 -8.46 11.41
CA LEU A 124 0.07 -9.03 10.28
C LEU A 124 -0.64 -10.23 9.63
N LEU A 125 -1.24 -11.09 10.46
CA LEU A 125 -1.82 -12.35 10.02
C LEU A 125 -3.34 -12.24 9.75
N ARG A 126 -3.98 -11.11 10.08
CA ARG A 126 -5.43 -10.89 9.84
C ARG A 126 -5.85 -11.12 8.38
N PRO A 127 -5.05 -10.74 7.35
CA PRO A 127 -5.45 -10.96 5.96
C PRO A 127 -5.45 -12.43 5.53
N ILE A 128 -4.67 -13.28 6.21
CA ILE A 128 -4.43 -14.67 5.80
C ILE A 128 -5.22 -15.65 6.66
N LEU A 129 -5.23 -15.43 7.97
CA LEU A 129 -5.87 -16.36 8.90
C LEU A 129 -7.39 -16.13 8.94
N PRO A 130 -8.21 -17.19 8.95
CA PRO A 130 -9.65 -17.06 9.17
C PRO A 130 -9.97 -16.54 10.57
N GLY A 131 -11.14 -15.92 10.75
CA GLY A 131 -11.57 -15.33 12.03
C GLY A 131 -11.70 -16.33 13.19
N GLY A 132 -11.77 -17.63 12.92
CA GLY A 132 -11.73 -18.66 13.97
C GLY A 132 -10.35 -18.85 14.61
N PHE A 133 -9.28 -18.40 13.95
CA PHE A 133 -7.90 -18.52 14.46
C PHE A 133 -7.37 -17.23 15.06
N ILE A 134 -7.91 -16.08 14.64
CA ILE A 134 -7.47 -14.77 15.09
C ILE A 134 -8.68 -13.87 15.28
N ASN A 135 -8.74 -13.18 16.42
CA ASN A 135 -9.77 -12.17 16.63
C ASN A 135 -9.45 -10.96 15.75
N LYS A 136 -10.27 -10.72 14.72
CA LYS A 136 -10.11 -9.61 13.77
C LYS A 136 -10.81 -8.33 14.21
N ASP A 137 -11.48 -8.32 15.34
CA ASP A 137 -12.29 -7.19 15.82
C ASP A 137 -11.44 -6.26 16.70
N PHE A 138 -10.56 -5.49 16.04
CA PHE A 138 -9.74 -4.45 16.66
C PHE A 138 -9.26 -3.44 15.61
N ARG A 139 -8.97 -2.20 16.03
CA ARG A 139 -8.58 -1.09 15.13
C ARG A 139 -7.08 -0.81 15.14
N ILE A 140 -6.32 -1.20 14.13
CA ILE A 140 -4.89 -0.79 14.07
C ILE A 140 -4.75 0.74 14.03
N LEU A 141 -3.54 1.25 14.21
CA LEU A 141 -3.27 2.68 14.32
C LEU A 141 -3.82 3.48 13.13
N ASN A 142 -3.72 2.96 11.91
CA ASN A 142 -4.32 3.55 10.70
C ASN A 142 -5.85 3.68 10.78
N ASN A 143 -6.53 2.79 11.52
CA ASN A 143 -7.97 2.90 11.77
C ASN A 143 -8.27 3.91 12.88
N ASN A 144 -7.42 3.98 13.92
CA ASN A 144 -7.60 4.94 15.03
C ASN A 144 -7.40 6.38 14.60
N VAL A 145 -6.46 6.64 13.69
CA VAL A 145 -6.32 7.95 13.05
C VAL A 145 -7.60 8.34 12.28
N MET A 146 -8.22 7.40 11.56
CA MET A 146 -9.49 7.70 10.89
C MET A 146 -10.65 7.91 11.88
N ALA A 147 -10.66 7.17 12.97
CA ALA A 147 -11.66 7.29 14.03
C ALA A 147 -11.55 8.62 14.80
N SER A 148 -10.37 9.24 14.88
CA SER A 148 -10.23 10.56 15.51
C SER A 148 -10.86 11.67 14.66
N PHE A 149 -10.84 11.56 13.33
CA PHE A 149 -11.55 12.49 12.44
C PHE A 149 -13.05 12.19 12.34
N TYR A 150 -13.41 10.91 12.32
CA TYR A 150 -14.77 10.44 12.09
C TYR A 150 -15.10 9.32 13.10
N PRO A 151 -15.62 9.67 14.30
CA PRO A 151 -15.86 8.70 15.37
C PRO A 151 -16.81 7.56 14.98
N ASP A 152 -17.79 7.85 14.12
CA ASP A 152 -18.80 6.89 13.66
C ASP A 152 -18.32 6.01 12.48
N LEU A 153 -17.08 6.19 12.04
CA LEU A 153 -16.53 5.44 10.91
C LEU A 153 -16.32 3.98 11.28
N ASN A 154 -16.62 3.08 10.33
CA ASN A 154 -16.41 1.64 10.54
C ASN A 154 -14.94 1.31 10.90
N PRO A 155 -14.69 0.24 11.66
CA PRO A 155 -13.34 -0.14 12.08
C PRO A 155 -12.45 -0.66 10.94
N TYR A 156 -13.01 -0.86 9.74
CA TYR A 156 -12.29 -1.40 8.58
C TYR A 156 -11.73 -0.32 7.66
N THR A 157 -12.08 0.95 7.86
CA THR A 157 -11.52 2.04 7.08
C THR A 157 -10.21 2.51 7.70
N SER A 158 -9.14 2.49 6.92
CA SER A 158 -7.80 2.91 7.32
C SER A 158 -7.31 4.04 6.42
N SER A 159 -6.47 4.92 6.96
CA SER A 159 -5.69 5.84 6.14
C SER A 159 -4.22 5.76 6.51
N ASP A 160 -3.40 5.98 5.51
CA ASP A 160 -1.95 6.03 5.66
C ASP A 160 -1.56 7.46 6.06
N PHE A 161 -0.58 7.59 6.96
CA PHE A 161 -0.15 8.91 7.47
C PHE A 161 1.36 9.00 7.76
N GLY A 162 2.14 8.06 7.22
CA GLY A 162 3.60 8.11 7.16
C GLY A 162 4.32 7.57 8.40
N ILE A 163 5.53 7.05 8.17
CA ILE A 163 6.35 6.33 9.18
C ILE A 163 6.67 7.14 10.43
N VAL A 164 6.99 8.43 10.27
CA VAL A 164 7.39 9.28 11.40
C VAL A 164 6.24 9.47 12.37
N MET A 165 5.05 9.83 11.86
CA MET A 165 3.86 10.01 12.68
C MET A 165 3.35 8.69 13.25
N TYR A 166 3.42 7.61 12.47
CA TYR A 166 3.00 6.30 12.94
C TYR A 166 3.80 5.84 14.15
N TYR A 167 5.12 5.82 14.04
CA TYR A 167 5.99 5.36 15.12
C TYR A 167 6.00 6.33 16.30
N SER A 168 5.84 7.64 16.08
CA SER A 168 5.74 8.58 17.19
C SER A 168 4.48 8.33 18.03
N ILE A 169 3.31 8.14 17.40
CA ILE A 169 2.07 7.80 18.12
C ILE A 169 2.20 6.43 18.77
N LEU A 170 2.73 5.43 18.07
CA LEU A 170 2.86 4.08 18.62
C LEU A 170 3.78 4.04 19.85
N PHE A 171 4.90 4.78 19.82
CA PHE A 171 5.82 4.89 20.96
C PHE A 171 5.11 5.41 22.22
N ASN A 172 4.28 6.45 22.08
CA ASN A 172 3.52 7.01 23.21
C ASN A 172 2.26 6.23 23.56
N SER A 173 1.75 5.41 22.63
CA SER A 173 0.56 4.57 22.86
C SER A 173 0.91 3.25 23.57
N SER A 174 1.92 2.53 23.07
CA SER A 174 2.41 1.26 23.60
C SER A 174 3.88 1.05 23.20
N LEU A 175 4.79 1.25 24.16
CA LEU A 175 6.22 0.97 23.96
C LEU A 175 6.50 -0.51 23.59
N PRO A 176 5.84 -1.52 24.19
CA PRO A 176 6.02 -2.91 23.76
C PRO A 176 5.66 -3.14 22.29
N ASP A 177 4.55 -2.58 21.81
CA ASP A 177 4.13 -2.71 20.41
C ASP A 177 5.12 -2.01 19.48
N PHE A 178 5.60 -0.83 19.86
CA PHE A 178 6.64 -0.11 19.12
C PHE A 178 7.91 -0.96 18.91
N ILE A 179 8.43 -1.56 19.99
CA ILE A 179 9.65 -2.37 19.94
C ILE A 179 9.42 -3.61 19.06
N LEU A 180 8.35 -4.36 19.33
CA LEU A 180 8.08 -5.61 18.60
C LEU A 180 7.81 -5.33 17.12
N LEU A 181 7.02 -4.31 16.80
CA LEU A 181 6.72 -3.93 15.42
C LEU A 181 7.98 -3.55 14.65
N THR A 182 8.89 -2.80 15.28
CA THR A 182 10.17 -2.41 14.67
C THR A 182 11.01 -3.63 14.34
N ILE A 183 11.18 -4.56 15.30
CA ILE A 183 11.93 -5.80 15.10
C ILE A 183 11.30 -6.64 13.99
N LEU A 184 9.97 -6.83 14.06
CA LEU A 184 9.22 -7.63 13.09
C LEU A 184 9.31 -7.05 11.68
N THR A 185 9.23 -5.74 11.53
CA THR A 185 9.38 -5.05 10.24
C THR A 185 10.76 -5.31 9.64
N ILE A 186 11.83 -5.19 10.43
CA ILE A 186 13.21 -5.48 9.97
C ILE A 186 13.33 -6.95 9.55
N MET A 187 12.79 -7.89 10.34
CA MET A 187 12.80 -9.31 10.00
C MET A 187 12.04 -9.59 8.70
N LEU A 188 10.86 -9.02 8.52
CA LEU A 188 10.05 -9.18 7.31
C LEU A 188 10.75 -8.61 6.07
N PHE A 189 11.49 -7.51 6.20
CA PHE A 189 12.33 -7.01 5.11
C PHE A 189 13.44 -7.98 4.71
N LEU A 190 14.13 -8.56 5.69
CA LEU A 190 15.16 -9.57 5.42
C LEU A 190 14.55 -10.80 4.73
N ILE A 191 13.39 -11.27 5.18
CA ILE A 191 12.66 -12.38 4.56
C ILE A 191 12.27 -12.03 3.12
N ALA A 192 11.72 -10.84 2.88
CA ALA A 192 11.33 -10.39 1.55
C ALA A 192 12.52 -10.30 0.60
N LYS A 193 13.65 -9.78 1.07
CA LYS A 193 14.90 -9.74 0.30
C LYS A 193 15.37 -11.15 -0.07
N VAL A 194 15.52 -12.05 0.91
CA VAL A 194 15.96 -13.43 0.68
C VAL A 194 15.02 -14.15 -0.29
N TYR A 195 13.71 -13.95 -0.16
CA TYR A 195 12.71 -14.52 -1.04
C TYR A 195 12.89 -14.05 -2.50
N PHE A 196 13.00 -12.73 -2.73
CA PHE A 196 13.18 -12.21 -4.09
C PHE A 196 14.53 -12.61 -4.69
N ASP A 197 15.60 -12.59 -3.91
CA ASP A 197 16.93 -13.05 -4.35
C ASP A 197 16.86 -14.53 -4.76
N SER A 198 16.17 -15.37 -3.99
CA SER A 198 16.03 -16.80 -4.30
C SER A 198 15.22 -17.10 -5.57
N MET A 199 14.29 -16.21 -5.93
CA MET A 199 13.48 -16.34 -7.15
C MET A 199 14.17 -15.77 -8.39
N SER A 200 15.20 -14.93 -8.18
CA SER A 200 15.84 -14.21 -9.27
C SER A 200 16.67 -15.14 -10.16
N SER A 201 16.55 -14.98 -11.48
CA SER A 201 17.38 -15.68 -12.46
C SER A 201 18.68 -14.92 -12.77
N TYR A 202 18.70 -13.62 -12.50
CA TYR A 202 19.85 -12.75 -12.60
C TYR A 202 19.76 -11.64 -11.55
N ASP A 203 20.92 -11.09 -11.17
CA ASP A 203 21.01 -10.06 -10.13
C ASP A 203 20.15 -8.85 -10.48
N GLY A 204 19.36 -8.42 -9.51
CA GLY A 204 18.49 -7.24 -9.62
C GLY A 204 17.20 -7.43 -10.40
N GLN A 205 16.81 -8.66 -10.76
CA GLN A 205 15.55 -8.92 -11.48
C GLN A 205 14.30 -8.40 -10.75
N TYR A 206 14.28 -8.51 -9.42
CA TYR A 206 13.11 -8.17 -8.59
C TYR A 206 13.35 -6.97 -7.66
N ASP A 207 14.42 -6.20 -7.85
CA ASP A 207 14.75 -5.04 -7.02
C ASP A 207 13.63 -4.00 -6.97
N ILE A 208 12.88 -3.84 -8.07
CA ILE A 208 11.74 -2.92 -8.12
C ILE A 208 10.59 -3.36 -7.20
N LEU A 209 10.39 -4.68 -7.03
CA LEU A 209 9.38 -5.22 -6.11
C LEU A 209 9.81 -5.01 -4.66
N LEU A 210 11.10 -5.23 -4.37
CA LEU A 210 11.67 -4.94 -3.06
C LEU A 210 11.59 -3.43 -2.76
N PHE A 211 11.87 -2.57 -3.74
CA PHE A 211 11.70 -1.12 -3.64
C PHE A 211 10.26 -0.74 -3.27
N PHE A 212 9.24 -1.35 -3.90
CA PHE A 212 7.85 -1.07 -3.53
C PHE A 212 7.54 -1.47 -2.09
N ILE A 213 8.02 -2.62 -1.60
CA ILE A 213 7.83 -2.99 -0.20
C ILE A 213 8.48 -1.95 0.72
N VAL A 214 9.72 -1.53 0.43
CA VAL A 214 10.39 -0.47 1.20
C VAL A 214 9.59 0.82 1.16
N PHE A 215 9.20 1.28 -0.03
CA PHE A 215 8.41 2.50 -0.18
C PHE A 215 7.09 2.44 0.62
N TYR A 216 6.33 1.35 0.50
CA TYR A 216 5.06 1.19 1.22
C TYR A 216 5.25 1.04 2.73
N SER A 217 6.36 0.50 3.22
CA SER A 217 6.67 0.51 4.66
C SER A 217 6.93 1.92 5.21
N PHE A 218 7.39 2.85 4.37
CA PHE A 218 7.56 4.26 4.78
C PHE A 218 6.26 5.07 4.62
N TYR A 219 5.45 4.71 3.63
CA TYR A 219 4.19 5.35 3.31
C TYR A 219 3.05 4.83 4.21
N THR A 220 2.67 3.56 4.07
CA THR A 220 1.56 2.92 4.78
C THR A 220 1.91 2.47 6.20
N VAL A 221 3.16 2.01 6.41
CA VAL A 221 3.76 1.55 7.70
C VAL A 221 3.11 0.31 8.32
N SER A 222 1.79 0.17 8.20
CA SER A 222 1.03 -0.99 8.65
C SER A 222 1.55 -2.28 8.01
N ILE A 223 2.12 -3.17 8.84
CA ILE A 223 2.62 -4.47 8.39
C ILE A 223 1.50 -5.38 7.89
N GLU A 224 0.27 -5.19 8.36
CA GLU A 224 -0.93 -5.85 7.83
C GLU A 224 -1.10 -5.53 6.34
N ASN A 225 -1.00 -4.27 5.96
CA ASN A 225 -1.17 -3.84 4.57
C ASN A 225 0.06 -4.16 3.71
N VAL A 226 1.26 -3.80 4.19
CA VAL A 226 2.50 -3.93 3.39
C VAL A 226 2.91 -5.39 3.22
N PHE A 227 2.94 -6.15 4.31
CA PHE A 227 3.38 -7.54 4.28
C PHE A 227 2.21 -8.51 4.21
N GLY A 228 1.18 -8.33 5.03
CA GLY A 228 0.02 -9.21 5.10
C GLY A 228 -0.76 -9.28 3.77
N GLN A 229 -1.15 -8.12 3.24
CA GLN A 229 -1.89 -8.01 1.98
C GLN A 229 -0.98 -7.84 0.75
N GLY A 230 0.24 -7.32 0.92
CA GLY A 230 1.16 -7.07 -0.17
C GLY A 230 2.13 -8.23 -0.44
N PHE A 231 3.02 -8.51 0.52
CA PHE A 231 4.12 -9.47 0.33
C PHE A 231 3.68 -10.94 0.38
N PHE A 232 2.91 -11.34 1.39
CA PHE A 232 2.56 -12.74 1.63
C PHE A 232 1.77 -13.40 0.50
N PRO A 233 0.88 -12.71 -0.24
CA PRO A 233 0.27 -13.29 -1.44
C PRO A 233 1.29 -13.74 -2.48
N TYR A 234 2.47 -13.10 -2.59
CA TYR A 234 3.53 -13.60 -3.48
C TYR A 234 4.00 -14.99 -3.04
N ILE A 235 4.22 -15.20 -1.75
CA ILE A 235 4.63 -16.51 -1.20
C ILE A 235 3.58 -17.58 -1.50
N PHE A 236 2.30 -17.30 -1.26
CA PHE A 236 1.23 -18.26 -1.55
C PHE A 236 1.08 -18.52 -3.06
N SER A 237 1.16 -17.47 -3.87
CA SER A 237 1.07 -17.59 -5.32
C SER A 237 2.25 -18.35 -5.92
N THR A 238 3.42 -18.38 -5.27
CA THR A 238 4.56 -19.18 -5.71
C THR A 238 4.25 -20.66 -5.79
N ILE A 239 3.45 -21.20 -4.86
CA ILE A 239 3.03 -22.61 -4.93
C ILE A 239 2.25 -22.86 -6.22
N PHE A 240 1.33 -21.95 -6.56
CA PHE A 240 0.57 -22.01 -7.80
C PHE A 240 1.46 -21.85 -9.02
N PHE A 241 2.34 -20.85 -9.04
CA PHE A 241 3.25 -20.61 -10.18
C PHE A 241 4.25 -21.74 -10.38
N TYR A 242 4.68 -22.41 -9.31
CA TYR A 242 5.49 -23.62 -9.41
C TYR A 242 4.67 -24.77 -10.02
N ALA A 243 3.45 -25.01 -9.52
CA ALA A 243 2.57 -26.07 -10.02
C ALA A 243 2.16 -25.87 -11.49
N THR A 244 1.97 -24.64 -11.94
CA THR A 244 1.61 -24.31 -13.33
C THR A 244 2.82 -24.12 -14.26
N GLY A 245 4.05 -24.36 -13.77
CA GLY A 245 5.28 -24.22 -14.55
C GLY A 245 5.68 -22.77 -14.89
N GLY A 246 5.07 -21.78 -14.24
CA GLY A 246 5.40 -20.36 -14.36
C GLY A 246 6.71 -19.98 -13.66
N ILE A 247 7.09 -20.73 -12.61
CA ILE A 247 8.42 -20.68 -11.99
C ILE A 247 9.14 -22.00 -12.28
N LYS A 248 10.22 -21.92 -13.06
CA LYS A 248 11.15 -23.03 -13.23
C LYS A 248 12.32 -22.77 -12.31
N PHE A 249 12.48 -23.56 -11.25
CA PHE A 249 13.74 -23.56 -10.51
C PHE A 249 14.82 -24.07 -11.47
N ASN A 250 15.58 -23.15 -12.07
CA ASN A 250 16.85 -23.50 -12.65
C ASN A 250 17.69 -24.02 -11.49
N ARG A 251 17.91 -25.34 -11.46
CA ARG A 251 19.00 -25.91 -10.69
C ARG A 251 20.28 -25.26 -11.23
N ARG A 252 20.88 -24.38 -10.43
CA ARG A 252 22.33 -24.18 -10.54
C ARG A 252 22.99 -25.50 -10.21
#